data_AF-A0A1T4RD41-F1
#
_entry.id   AF-A0A1T4RD41-F1
#
_cell.length_a   1.000
_cell.length_b   1.000
_cell.length_c   1.000
_cell.angle_alpha   90.00
_cell.angle_beta   90.00
_cell.angle_gamma   90.00
#
_symmetry.space_group_name_H-M   'P 1'
#
loop_
_entity.id
_entity.type
_entity.pdbx_description
1 polymer ?
#
loop_
_entity_poly.entity_id
_entity_poly.type
_entity_poly.pdbx_seq_one_letter_code
_entity_poly.pdbx_strand_id
1 'polypeptide(L)'
;MTPQDFNAWLDQLWFCDEDAAENLGVDVETIVRFRKEGAPHYIALACSAIERRLKPWQPRRRKARFVPRRRQLPAGQRVVHLSSFLPEGPRPQN
;
A
#
# COMPACT_ATOMS: atom_id res chain seq x y z
N MET A 1 -21.93 14.55 -16.75
CA MET A 1 -23.14 13.98 -16.15
C MET A 1 -24.05 15.15 -15.84
N THR A 2 -25.32 15.08 -16.22
CA THR A 2 -26.24 16.23 -16.00
C THR A 2 -26.54 16.38 -14.50
N PRO A 3 -27.01 17.55 -14.05
CA PRO A 3 -27.45 17.71 -12.67
C PRO A 3 -28.59 16.75 -12.32
N GLN A 4 -29.51 16.47 -13.25
CA GLN A 4 -30.59 15.51 -13.01
C GLN A 4 -30.06 14.10 -12.77
N ASP A 5 -29.13 13.64 -13.61
CA ASP A 5 -28.54 12.30 -13.45
C ASP A 5 -27.83 12.19 -12.09
N PHE A 6 -27.12 13.24 -11.67
CA PHE A 6 -26.36 13.24 -10.42
C PHE A 6 -27.28 13.21 -9.20
N ASN A 7 -28.37 13.98 -9.21
CA ASN A 7 -29.38 13.91 -8.14
C ASN A 7 -30.07 12.54 -8.11
N ALA A 8 -30.41 11.96 -9.27
CA ALA A 8 -30.99 10.62 -9.33
C ALA A 8 -30.05 9.55 -8.76
N TRP A 9 -28.73 9.67 -8.98
CA TRP A 9 -27.73 8.78 -8.39
C TRP A 9 -27.67 8.89 -6.86
N LEU A 10 -27.76 10.10 -6.30
CA LEU A 10 -27.83 10.32 -4.85
C LEU A 10 -29.10 9.68 -4.27
N ASP A 11 -30.24 9.90 -4.91
CA ASP A 11 -31.53 9.36 -4.47
C ASP A 11 -31.56 7.83 -4.52
N GLN A 12 -30.96 7.23 -5.55
CA GLN A 12 -30.90 5.77 -5.72
C GLN A 12 -30.06 5.08 -4.65
N LEU A 13 -28.99 5.74 -4.18
CA LEU A 13 -28.10 5.21 -3.14
C LEU A 13 -28.47 5.67 -1.73
N TRP A 14 -29.50 6.52 -1.60
CA TRP A 14 -29.92 7.18 -0.37
C TRP A 14 -28.76 7.90 0.35
N PHE A 15 -27.91 8.57 -0.43
CA PHE A 15 -26.79 9.31 0.12
C PHE A 15 -27.20 10.72 0.54
N CYS A 16 -26.80 11.10 1.75
CA CYS A 16 -26.73 12.49 2.15
C CYS A 16 -25.53 13.17 1.48
N ASP A 17 -25.50 14.51 1.47
CA ASP A 17 -24.40 15.25 0.83
C ASP A 17 -23.03 14.91 1.47
N GLU A 18 -23.01 14.62 2.77
CA GLU A 18 -21.82 14.19 3.52
C GLU A 18 -21.36 12.79 3.10
N ASP A 19 -22.29 11.83 2.98
CA ASP A 19 -21.97 10.46 2.56
C ASP A 19 -21.42 10.47 1.13
N ALA A 20 -22.03 11.26 0.25
CA ALA A 20 -21.57 11.41 -1.13
C ALA A 20 -20.17 12.02 -1.19
N ALA A 21 -19.90 13.04 -0.38
CA ALA A 21 -18.59 13.67 -0.25
C ALA A 21 -17.53 12.66 0.22
N GLU A 22 -17.82 11.86 1.25
CA GLU A 22 -16.92 10.83 1.76
C GLU A 22 -16.64 9.75 0.72
N ASN A 23 -17.68 9.24 0.05
CA ASN A 23 -17.54 8.18 -0.95
C ASN A 23 -16.79 8.64 -2.20
N LEU A 24 -16.96 9.89 -2.62
CA LEU A 24 -16.26 10.48 -3.77
C LEU A 24 -14.90 11.08 -3.41
N GLY A 25 -14.59 11.23 -2.12
CA GLY A 25 -13.36 11.85 -1.64
C GLY A 25 -13.26 13.33 -2.02
N VAL A 26 -14.39 14.05 -1.99
CA VAL A 26 -14.49 15.48 -2.29
C VAL A 26 -15.12 16.23 -1.13
N ASP A 27 -15.09 17.56 -1.17
CA ASP A 27 -15.74 18.38 -0.16
C ASP A 27 -17.25 18.50 -0.39
N VAL A 28 -18.01 18.73 0.68
CA VAL A 28 -19.49 18.84 0.64
C VAL A 28 -19.93 19.99 -0.27
N GLU A 29 -19.20 21.11 -0.27
CA GLU A 29 -19.48 22.24 -1.17
C GLU A 29 -19.37 21.83 -2.65
N THR A 30 -18.45 20.90 -2.95
CA THR A 30 -18.29 20.37 -4.30
C THR A 30 -19.50 19.51 -4.71
N ILE A 31 -20.09 18.75 -3.78
CA ILE A 31 -21.33 18.01 -4.00
C ILE A 31 -22.49 18.97 -4.30
N VAL A 32 -22.65 20.03 -3.49
CA VAL A 32 -23.68 21.05 -3.71
C VAL A 32 -23.54 21.70 -5.08
N ARG A 33 -22.31 21.98 -5.52
CA ARG A 33 -22.04 22.49 -6.87
C ARG A 33 -22.45 21.50 -7.96
N PHE A 34 -22.11 20.21 -7.82
CA PHE A 34 -22.49 19.19 -8.79
C PHE A 34 -24.00 18.99 -8.91
N ARG A 35 -24.76 19.17 -7.82
CA ARG A 35 -26.23 19.13 -7.86
C ARG A 35 -26.85 20.26 -8.67
N LYS A 36 -26.17 21.41 -8.80
CA LYS A 36 -26.63 22.60 -9.55
C LYS A 36 -26.12 22.63 -10.99
N GLU A 37 -24.81 22.43 -11.15
CA GLU A 37 -24.11 22.62 -12.43
C GLU A 37 -23.88 21.32 -13.19
N GLY A 38 -23.98 20.18 -12.50
CA GLY A 38 -23.66 18.87 -13.03
C GLY A 38 -22.24 18.44 -12.69
N ALA A 39 -21.99 17.14 -12.82
CA ALA A 39 -20.70 16.55 -12.48
C ALA A 39 -19.84 16.32 -13.74
N PRO A 40 -18.52 16.58 -13.65
CA PRO A 40 -17.59 16.30 -14.73
C PRO A 40 -17.47 14.80 -15.00
N HIS A 41 -16.93 14.44 -16.17
CA HIS A 41 -16.97 13.06 -16.67
C HIS A 41 -16.23 12.05 -15.78
N TYR A 42 -15.14 12.48 -15.12
CA TYR A 42 -14.40 11.61 -14.19
C TYR A 42 -15.19 11.31 -12.91
N ILE A 43 -16.01 12.25 -12.42
CA ILE A 43 -16.91 12.01 -11.28
C ILE A 43 -18.01 11.06 -11.68
N ALA A 44 -18.58 11.21 -12.88
CA ALA A 44 -19.58 10.27 -13.40
C ALA A 44 -19.06 8.82 -13.40
N LEU A 45 -17.80 8.64 -13.81
CA LEU A 45 -17.14 7.33 -13.79
C LEU A 45 -16.95 6.81 -12.36
N ALA A 46 -16.59 7.68 -11.42
CA ALA A 46 -16.50 7.33 -10.00
C ALA A 46 -17.86 6.91 -9.42
N CYS A 47 -18.94 7.65 -9.71
CA CYS A 47 -20.31 7.31 -9.32
C CYS A 47 -20.70 5.91 -9.82
N SER A 48 -20.42 5.61 -11.09
CA SER A 48 -20.68 4.27 -11.66
C SER A 48 -19.83 3.17 -11.01
N ALA A 49 -18.60 3.49 -10.60
CA ALA A 49 -17.73 2.53 -9.90
C ALA A 49 -18.25 2.21 -8.49
N ILE A 50 -18.74 3.22 -7.77
CA ILE A 50 -19.35 3.10 -6.45
C ILE A 50 -20.64 2.27 -6.53
N GLU A 51 -21.53 2.60 -7.47
CA GLU A 51 -22.78 1.87 -7.70
C GLU A 51 -22.52 0.37 -7.95
N ARG A 52 -21.47 0.05 -8.72
CA ARG A 52 -21.05 -1.32 -9.01
C ARG A 52 -20.20 -1.97 -7.90
N ARG A 53 -19.98 -1.28 -6.78
CA ARG A 53 -19.14 -1.73 -5.64
C ARG A 53 -17.78 -2.25 -6.09
N LEU A 54 -17.16 -1.56 -7.06
CA LEU A 54 -15.87 -1.96 -7.60
C LEU A 54 -14.79 -1.82 -6.53
N LYS A 55 -13.88 -2.79 -6.46
CA LYS A 55 -12.73 -2.72 -5.56
C LYS A 55 -11.74 -1.67 -6.07
N PRO A 56 -11.00 -1.00 -5.16
CA PRO A 56 -9.90 -0.13 -5.55
C PRO A 56 -8.94 -0.85 -6.49
N TRP A 57 -8.44 -0.12 -7.49
CA TRP A 57 -7.49 -0.69 -8.43
C TRP A 57 -6.26 -1.21 -7.69
N GLN A 58 -5.98 -2.50 -7.85
CA GLN A 58 -4.78 -3.11 -7.32
C GLN A 58 -3.82 -3.38 -8.46
N PRO A 59 -2.60 -2.80 -8.46
CA PRO A 59 -1.59 -3.18 -9.42
C PRO A 59 -1.38 -4.68 -9.28
N ARG A 60 -1.42 -5.41 -10.40
CA ARG A 60 -1.02 -6.81 -10.42
C ARG A 60 0.41 -6.85 -9.89
N ARG A 61 0.60 -7.21 -8.62
CA ARG A 61 1.92 -7.33 -8.00
C ARG A 61 2.68 -8.30 -8.89
N ARG A 62 3.56 -7.80 -9.74
CA ARG A 62 4.57 -8.64 -10.38
C ARG A 62 5.29 -9.24 -9.19
N LYS A 63 5.16 -10.56 -8.99
CA LYS A 63 5.92 -11.27 -7.96
C LYS A 63 7.35 -10.81 -8.14
N ALA A 64 7.86 -10.02 -7.21
CA ALA A 64 9.25 -9.63 -7.23
C ALA A 64 9.99 -10.97 -7.25
N ARG A 65 10.67 -11.28 -8.36
CA ARG A 65 11.61 -12.40 -8.37
C ARG A 65 12.56 -12.06 -7.24
N PHE A 66 12.46 -12.80 -6.15
CA PHE A 66 13.40 -12.70 -5.05
C PHE A 66 14.76 -13.01 -5.65
N VAL A 67 15.52 -11.98 -6.00
CA VAL A 67 16.93 -12.13 -6.34
C VAL A 67 17.61 -12.12 -5.00
N PRO A 68 18.09 -13.26 -4.48
CA PRO A 68 18.92 -13.22 -3.28
C PRO A 68 20.09 -12.29 -3.60
N ARG A 69 20.19 -11.16 -2.90
CA ARG A 69 21.43 -10.39 -2.88
C ARG A 69 22.50 -11.37 -2.40
N ARG A 70 23.39 -11.79 -3.30
CA ARG A 70 24.63 -12.46 -2.93
C ARG A 70 25.23 -11.64 -1.80
N ARG A 71 25.27 -12.20 -0.59
CA ARG A 71 26.06 -11.65 0.50
C ARG A 71 27.49 -11.60 -0.04
N GLN A 72 28.01 -10.40 -0.30
CA GLN A 72 29.45 -10.24 -0.43
C GLN A 72 30.04 -10.66 0.92
N LEU A 73 30.69 -11.82 0.94
CA LEU A 73 31.58 -12.20 2.03
C LEU A 73 32.70 -11.16 2.07
N PRO A 74 32.97 -10.52 3.22
CA PRO A 74 34.13 -9.65 3.33
C PRO A 74 35.40 -10.49 3.17
N ALA A 75 36.14 -10.23 2.10
CA ALA A 75 37.49 -10.74 1.92
C ALA A 75 38.38 -10.09 2.99
N GLY A 76 38.78 -10.85 4.01
CA GLY A 76 39.68 -10.30 5.03
C GLY A 76 39.87 -11.07 6.33
N GLN A 77 39.42 -12.32 6.47
CA GLN A 77 39.72 -13.08 7.69
C GLN A 77 41.09 -13.75 7.56
N ARG A 78 42.12 -13.01 7.99
CA ARG A 78 43.48 -13.52 8.26
C ARG A 78 43.38 -14.69 9.24
N VAL A 79 43.79 -15.87 8.80
CA VAL A 79 44.07 -17.01 9.67
C VAL A 79 45.31 -16.64 10.49
N VAL A 80 45.12 -16.27 11.75
CA VAL A 80 46.23 -16.16 12.71
C VAL A 80 46.59 -17.58 13.15
N HIS A 81 47.73 -18.04 12.66
CA HIS A 81 48.40 -19.24 13.14
C HIS A 81 48.88 -18.96 14.58
N LEU A 82 48.18 -19.47 15.59
CA LEU A 82 48.68 -19.49 16.96
C LEU A 82 49.16 -20.91 17.28
N SER A 83 50.40 -21.16 16.88
CA SER A 83 51.24 -22.15 17.52
C SER A 83 51.48 -21.71 18.98
N SER A 84 51.73 -22.69 19.85
CA SER A 84 52.47 -22.60 21.13
C SER A 84 51.63 -22.74 22.41
N PHE A 85 52.16 -23.60 23.29
CA PHE A 85 51.96 -23.74 24.74
C PHE A 85 50.93 -24.75 25.26
N LEU A 86 51.34 -26.03 25.24
CA LEU A 86 51.07 -27.01 26.29
C LEU A 86 51.98 -26.74 27.50
N PRO A 87 51.47 -26.66 28.74
CA PRO A 87 52.27 -26.91 29.92
C PRO A 87 52.06 -28.34 30.43
N GLU A 88 53.19 -29.03 30.59
CA GLU A 88 53.34 -30.34 31.22
C GLU A 88 52.85 -30.35 32.67
N GLY A 89 52.33 -31.49 33.11
CA GLY A 89 51.72 -31.68 34.42
C GLY A 89 52.73 -31.91 35.55
N PRO A 90 52.25 -32.10 36.78
CA PRO A 90 53.05 -32.65 37.87
C PRO A 90 52.54 -34.06 38.28
N ARG A 91 53.46 -35.01 38.46
CA ARG A 91 53.30 -36.19 39.33
C ARG A 91 54.57 -36.36 40.19
N PRO A 92 54.54 -37.22 41.21
CA PRO A 92 54.34 -36.90 42.62
C PRO A 92 55.68 -36.87 43.38
N GLN A 93 55.70 -36.30 44.59
CA GLN A 93 56.83 -36.50 45.51
C GLN A 93 56.44 -37.49 46.60
N ASN A 94 57.37 -38.39 46.89
CA ASN A 94 57.43 -39.31 48.01
C ASN A 94 58.48 -38.76 48.98
#